data_AF-A0A6J0T786-F1
#
_entry.id   AF-A0A6J0T786-F1
#
_cell.length_a   1.000
_cell.length_b   1.000
_cell.length_c   1.000
_cell.angle_alpha   90.00
_cell.angle_beta   90.00
_cell.angle_gamma   90.00
#
_symmetry.space_group_name_H-M   'P 1'
#
loop_
_entity.id
_entity.type
_entity.pdbx_description
1 polymer ?
#
loop_
_entity_poly.entity_id
_entity_poly.type
_entity_poly.pdbx_seq_one_letter_code
_entity_poly.pdbx_strand_id
1 'polypeptide(L)'
;MSELALEELSAIAAIYCGKDECEVLGVSETEGISFKIQTHVKGPLGRDVSLKLLFHLPISYPSSLPNISVNSEHLTRTQCMAVRERLLEEAKKHFSQPMVHELILWIQQNLGDVVKQAGTSACSEKSTLSAGTAEDDGIWTVLLHLDHMRARRKYVKTVEKWCTDLKLTGRLMFMGKIILILLQGDRRNIKVSGI
;
A
#
# COMPACT_ATOMS: atom_id res chain seq x y z
N MET A 1 -30.49 14.01 2.33
CA MET A 1 -29.03 13.84 2.15
C MET A 1 -28.29 14.79 3.08
N SER A 2 -27.11 14.42 3.55
CA SER A 2 -26.27 15.30 4.39
C SER A 2 -25.65 16.41 3.54
N GLU A 3 -25.81 17.67 3.96
CA GLU A 3 -25.20 18.85 3.32
C GLU A 3 -23.67 18.71 3.22
N LEU A 4 -23.05 18.16 4.27
CA LEU A 4 -21.61 17.89 4.32
C LEU A 4 -21.12 16.97 3.20
N ALA A 5 -21.93 16.00 2.78
CA ALA A 5 -21.56 15.06 1.72
C ALA A 5 -21.55 15.74 0.34
N LEU A 6 -22.47 16.68 0.12
CA LEU A 6 -22.55 17.45 -1.12
C LEU A 6 -21.43 18.49 -1.20
N GLU A 7 -21.14 19.17 -0.09
CA GLU A 7 -20.00 20.08 0.00
C GLU A 7 -18.67 19.36 -0.24
N GLU A 8 -18.47 18.19 0.39
CA GLU A 8 -17.28 17.37 0.16
C GLU A 8 -17.15 16.94 -1.30
N LEU A 9 -18.25 16.48 -1.92
CA LEU A 9 -18.25 16.12 -3.34
C LEU A 9 -17.86 17.31 -4.21
N SER A 10 -18.41 18.49 -3.93
CA SER A 10 -18.08 19.72 -4.68
C SER A 10 -16.60 20.08 -4.53
N ALA A 11 -16.05 19.95 -3.32
CA ALA A 11 -14.63 20.19 -3.08
C ALA A 11 -13.75 19.18 -3.83
N ILE A 12 -14.11 17.90 -3.81
CA ILE A 12 -13.39 16.84 -4.54
C ILE A 12 -13.44 17.09 -6.05
N ALA A 13 -14.60 17.45 -6.61
CA ALA A 13 -14.74 17.76 -8.02
C ALA A 13 -13.88 18.97 -8.45
N ALA A 14 -13.67 19.94 -7.55
CA ALA A 14 -12.79 21.08 -7.79
C ALA A 14 -11.30 20.69 -7.74
N ILE A 15 -10.92 19.76 -6.85
CA ILE A 15 -9.54 19.26 -6.72
C ILE A 15 -9.17 18.38 -7.92
N TYR A 16 -10.06 17.47 -8.31
CA TYR A 16 -9.88 16.50 -9.40
C TYR A 16 -10.64 16.96 -10.65
N CYS A 17 -10.22 18.10 -11.19
CA CYS A 17 -10.88 18.76 -12.33
C CYS A 17 -10.36 18.30 -13.70
N GLY A 18 -9.41 17.35 -13.75
CA GLY A 18 -8.91 16.78 -14.99
C GLY A 18 -9.95 15.89 -15.69
N LYS A 19 -9.71 15.63 -16.99
CA LYS A 19 -10.56 14.73 -17.78
C LYS A 19 -10.51 13.33 -17.19
N ASP A 20 -11.68 12.75 -16.94
CA ASP A 20 -11.88 11.41 -16.36
C ASP A 20 -11.34 11.22 -14.93
N GLU A 21 -10.90 12.30 -14.25
CA GLU A 21 -10.37 12.24 -12.87
C GLU A 21 -11.49 12.13 -11.82
N CYS A 22 -12.62 12.82 -12.03
CA CYS A 22 -13.80 12.73 -11.16
C CYS A 22 -15.07 12.65 -12.03
N GLU A 23 -15.82 11.57 -11.86
CA GLU A 23 -17.08 11.34 -12.57
C GLU A 23 -18.18 10.99 -11.56
N VAL A 24 -19.21 11.83 -11.48
CA VAL A 24 -20.37 11.57 -10.64
C VAL A 24 -21.31 10.62 -11.37
N LEU A 25 -21.52 9.42 -10.82
CA LEU A 25 -22.34 8.39 -11.43
C LEU A 25 -23.82 8.56 -11.12
N GLY A 26 -24.14 9.11 -9.95
CA GLY A 26 -25.51 9.37 -9.54
C GLY A 26 -25.60 10.04 -8.19
N VAL A 27 -26.57 10.95 -8.06
CA VAL A 27 -26.96 11.59 -6.82
C VAL A 27 -28.43 11.28 -6.60
N SER A 28 -28.73 10.56 -5.52
CA SER A 28 -30.08 10.13 -5.18
C SER A 28 -30.39 10.49 -3.74
N GLU A 29 -31.58 11.02 -3.50
CA GLU A 29 -32.03 11.35 -2.15
C GLU A 29 -32.27 10.11 -1.29
N THR A 30 -32.56 8.97 -1.93
CA THR A 30 -32.91 7.69 -1.29
C THR A 30 -31.74 6.71 -1.22
N GLU A 31 -30.78 6.80 -2.17
CA GLU A 31 -29.64 5.89 -2.23
C GLU A 31 -28.31 6.58 -1.86
N GLY A 32 -28.26 7.90 -1.86
CA GLY A 32 -27.07 8.68 -1.57
C GLY A 32 -26.27 9.04 -2.84
N ILE A 33 -24.97 9.23 -2.68
CA ILE A 33 -24.09 9.79 -3.72
C ILE A 33 -23.11 8.71 -4.19
N SER A 34 -23.05 8.47 -5.50
CA SER A 34 -22.06 7.57 -6.10
C SER A 34 -21.18 8.32 -7.09
N PHE A 35 -19.88 8.21 -6.94
CA PHE A 35 -18.91 8.86 -7.82
C PHE A 35 -17.62 8.06 -7.92
N LYS A 36 -16.95 8.23 -9.06
CA LYS A 36 -15.71 7.54 -9.42
C LYS A 36 -14.59 8.57 -9.50
N ILE A 37 -13.46 8.21 -8.91
CA ILE A 37 -12.23 8.99 -8.96
C ILE A 37 -11.15 8.16 -9.60
N GLN A 38 -10.51 8.70 -10.62
CA GLN A 38 -9.31 8.13 -11.20
C GLN A 38 -8.10 8.93 -10.72
N THR A 39 -7.19 8.27 -10.03
CA THR A 39 -5.95 8.88 -9.54
C THR A 39 -4.74 8.09 -10.02
N HIS A 40 -3.66 8.81 -10.31
CA HIS A 40 -2.37 8.22 -10.64
C HIS A 40 -1.48 8.29 -9.41
N VAL A 41 -0.89 7.15 -9.03
CA VAL A 41 0.01 7.07 -7.88
C VAL A 41 1.37 6.63 -8.36
N LYS A 42 2.43 7.29 -7.90
CA LYS A 42 3.79 6.84 -8.16
C LYS A 42 4.00 5.49 -7.48
N GLY A 43 4.02 4.43 -8.28
CA GLY A 43 4.22 3.07 -7.80
C GLY A 43 5.63 2.86 -7.24
N PRO A 44 5.85 1.75 -6.52
CA PRO A 44 7.11 1.46 -5.82
C PRO A 44 8.35 1.33 -6.73
N LEU A 45 8.17 1.34 -8.07
CA LEU A 45 9.20 1.25 -9.09
C LEU A 45 9.29 2.51 -9.97
N GLY A 46 8.70 3.63 -9.54
CA GLY A 46 8.66 4.88 -10.33
C GLY A 46 7.77 4.80 -11.58
N ARG A 47 6.93 3.76 -11.68
CA ARG A 47 5.88 3.67 -12.69
C ARG A 47 4.58 4.19 -12.11
N ASP A 48 3.89 5.05 -12.84
CA ASP A 48 2.58 5.54 -12.42
C ASP A 48 1.56 4.40 -12.49
N VAL A 49 0.92 4.14 -11.36
CA VAL A 49 -0.15 3.15 -11.20
C VAL A 49 -1.47 3.91 -11.25
N SER A 50 -2.30 3.60 -12.26
CA SER A 50 -3.65 4.12 -12.33
C SER A 50 -4.57 3.36 -11.36
N LEU A 51 -5.21 4.09 -10.46
CA LEU A 51 -6.22 3.60 -9.52
C LEU A 51 -7.58 4.20 -9.86
N LYS A 52 -8.58 3.34 -10.00
CA LYS A 52 -9.99 3.68 -10.15
C LYS A 52 -10.68 3.40 -8.82
N LEU A 53 -11.04 4.45 -8.10
CA LEU A 53 -11.73 4.41 -6.82
C LEU A 53 -13.20 4.76 -7.05
N LEU A 54 -14.10 3.90 -6.59
CA LEU A 54 -15.53 4.15 -6.63
C LEU A 54 -16.03 4.32 -5.20
N PHE A 55 -16.61 5.49 -4.92
CA PHE A 55 -17.20 5.81 -3.64
C PHE A 55 -18.72 5.84 -3.76
N HIS A 56 -19.37 5.20 -2.80
CA HIS A 56 -20.80 5.30 -2.59
C HIS A 56 -21.05 5.76 -1.15
N LEU A 57 -21.56 6.98 -1.02
CA LEU A 57 -21.88 7.62 0.24
C LEU A 57 -23.37 7.39 0.53
N PRO A 58 -23.71 6.58 1.56
CA PRO A 58 -25.10 6.41 1.97
C PRO A 58 -25.66 7.70 2.56
N ILE A 59 -26.98 7.81 2.69
CA ILE A 59 -27.65 9.01 3.23
C ILE A 59 -27.17 9.36 4.65
N SER A 60 -26.78 8.36 5.43
CA SER A 60 -26.30 8.50 6.80
C SER A 60 -24.83 8.94 6.91
N TYR A 61 -24.12 9.11 5.80
CA TYR A 61 -22.77 9.65 5.80
C TYR A 61 -22.76 11.12 6.26
N PRO A 62 -21.77 11.57 7.08
CA PRO A 62 -20.56 10.87 7.52
C PRO A 62 -20.69 10.04 8.81
N SER A 63 -21.90 9.89 9.35
CA SER A 63 -22.19 9.03 10.52
C SER A 63 -22.19 7.53 10.18
N SER A 64 -21.98 7.17 8.92
CA SER A 64 -21.76 5.81 8.45
C SER A 64 -20.60 5.79 7.46
N LEU A 65 -19.98 4.62 7.30
CA LEU A 65 -18.82 4.48 6.43
C LEU A 65 -19.22 4.50 4.94
N PRO A 66 -18.40 5.10 4.08
CA PRO A 66 -18.60 5.01 2.64
C PRO A 66 -18.33 3.58 2.15
N ASN A 67 -19.05 3.17 1.11
CA ASN A 67 -18.74 1.94 0.40
C ASN A 67 -17.71 2.24 -0.69
N ILE A 68 -16.52 1.65 -0.58
CA ILE A 68 -15.36 1.96 -1.40
C ILE A 68 -15.01 0.75 -2.26
N SER A 69 -15.05 0.86 -3.58
CA SER A 69 -14.54 -0.18 -4.47
C SER A 69 -13.27 0.29 -5.17
N VAL A 70 -12.26 -0.58 -5.18
CA VAL A 70 -10.92 -0.26 -5.69
C VAL A 70 -10.66 -1.16 -6.89
N ASN A 71 -10.29 -0.55 -8.01
CA ASN A 71 -9.90 -1.26 -9.21
C ASN A 71 -8.62 -0.66 -9.81
N SER A 72 -7.76 -1.50 -10.35
CA SER A 72 -6.54 -1.07 -11.05
C SER A 72 -6.17 -2.09 -12.10
N GLU A 73 -5.64 -1.61 -13.23
CA GLU A 73 -5.13 -2.47 -14.31
C GLU A 73 -3.74 -3.04 -13.97
N HIS A 74 -3.05 -2.47 -12.99
CA HIS A 74 -1.69 -2.87 -12.60
C HIS A 74 -1.63 -3.66 -11.29
N LEU A 75 -2.73 -3.74 -10.54
CA LEU A 75 -2.79 -4.48 -9.27
C LEU A 75 -3.57 -5.78 -9.45
N THR A 76 -3.18 -6.81 -8.69
CA THR A 76 -3.93 -8.06 -8.64
C THR A 76 -5.23 -7.87 -7.86
N ARG A 77 -6.20 -8.77 -8.06
CA ARG A 77 -7.46 -8.77 -7.31
C ARG A 77 -7.23 -8.84 -5.79
N THR A 78 -6.23 -9.60 -5.34
CA THR A 78 -5.87 -9.70 -3.92
C THR A 78 -5.30 -8.39 -3.37
N GLN A 79 -4.47 -7.69 -4.14
CA GLN A 79 -3.94 -6.38 -3.78
C GLN A 79 -5.05 -5.32 -3.71
N CYS A 80 -5.98 -5.32 -4.67
CA CYS A 80 -7.15 -4.42 -4.63
C CYS A 80 -8.01 -4.64 -3.39
N MET A 81 -8.23 -5.90 -2.99
CA MET A 81 -8.96 -6.22 -1.76
C MET A 81 -8.23 -5.75 -0.51
N ALA A 82 -6.91 -5.97 -0.43
CA ALA A 82 -6.10 -5.47 0.68
C ALA A 82 -6.13 -3.94 0.78
N VAL A 83 -6.04 -3.24 -0.36
CA VAL A 83 -6.17 -1.77 -0.41
C VAL A 83 -7.55 -1.31 0.06
N ARG A 84 -8.63 -1.98 -0.37
CA ARG A 84 -9.99 -1.69 0.09
C ARG A 84 -10.12 -1.85 1.60
N GLU A 85 -9.61 -2.94 2.16
CA GLU A 85 -9.67 -3.20 3.61
C GLU A 85 -8.93 -2.14 4.40
N ARG A 86 -7.73 -1.75 3.96
CA ARG A 86 -6.97 -0.66 4.59
C ARG A 86 -7.69 0.69 4.52
N LEU A 87 -8.29 1.01 3.39
CA LEU A 87 -9.11 2.23 3.24
C LEU A 87 -10.29 2.24 4.21
N LEU A 88 -10.95 1.10 4.43
CA LEU A 88 -12.03 0.98 5.41
C LEU A 88 -11.53 1.09 6.86
N GLU A 89 -10.31 0.62 7.16
CA GLU A 89 -9.68 0.83 8.46
C GLU A 89 -9.38 2.31 8.73
N GLU A 90 -8.83 3.02 7.75
CA GLU A 90 -8.60 4.47 7.86
C GLU A 90 -9.92 5.24 7.95
N ALA A 91 -10.95 4.84 7.21
CA ALA A 91 -12.27 5.48 7.25
C ALA A 91 -12.86 5.47 8.68
N LYS A 92 -12.61 4.41 9.46
CA LYS A 92 -13.04 4.33 10.86
C LYS A 92 -12.35 5.36 11.76
N LYS A 93 -11.13 5.79 11.44
CA LYS A 93 -10.40 6.82 12.22
C LYS A 93 -10.98 8.21 12.00
N HIS A 94 -11.55 8.44 10.82
CA HIS A 94 -12.18 9.71 10.42
C HIS A 94 -13.70 9.69 10.59
N PHE A 95 -14.24 8.76 11.39
CA PHE A 95 -15.67 8.59 11.58
C PHE A 95 -16.36 9.89 12.04
N SER A 96 -17.56 10.16 11.52
CA SER A 96 -18.33 11.39 11.74
C SER A 96 -17.76 12.67 11.09
N GLN A 97 -16.74 12.57 10.24
CA GLN A 97 -16.23 13.68 9.43
C GLN A 97 -16.21 13.33 7.94
N PRO A 98 -16.29 14.32 7.04
CA PRO A 98 -15.96 14.13 5.62
C PRO A 98 -14.54 13.55 5.50
N MET A 99 -14.43 12.34 4.94
CA MET A 99 -13.22 11.55 4.96
C MET A 99 -12.73 11.12 3.58
N VAL A 100 -13.51 11.32 2.52
CA VAL A 100 -13.18 10.81 1.19
C VAL A 100 -11.87 11.40 0.69
N HIS A 101 -11.67 12.71 0.86
CA HIS A 101 -10.41 13.35 0.42
C HIS A 101 -9.19 12.79 1.17
N GLU A 102 -9.29 12.65 2.49
CA GLU A 102 -8.25 12.06 3.33
C GLU A 102 -7.92 10.62 2.92
N LEU A 103 -8.93 9.82 2.61
CA LEU A 103 -8.76 8.46 2.14
C LEU A 103 -8.01 8.39 0.80
N ILE A 104 -8.28 9.32 -0.12
CA ILE A 104 -7.57 9.39 -1.40
C ILE A 104 -6.11 9.77 -1.18
N LEU A 105 -5.83 10.79 -0.36
CA LEU A 105 -4.47 11.19 -0.02
C LEU A 105 -3.70 10.06 0.66
N TRP A 106 -4.35 9.36 1.60
CA TRP A 106 -3.74 8.26 2.31
C TRP A 106 -3.32 7.14 1.35
N ILE A 107 -4.19 6.73 0.42
CA ILE A 107 -3.81 5.67 -0.52
C ILE A 107 -2.74 6.14 -1.50
N GLN A 108 -2.76 7.39 -1.94
CA GLN A 108 -1.69 7.94 -2.78
C GLN A 108 -0.32 7.86 -2.09
N GLN A 109 -0.27 8.01 -0.77
CA GLN A 109 0.97 7.94 0.01
C GLN A 109 1.37 6.50 0.38
N ASN A 110 0.40 5.63 0.68
CA ASN A 110 0.65 4.32 1.28
C ASN A 110 0.47 3.14 0.31
N LEU A 111 0.06 3.37 -0.94
CA LEU A 111 -0.18 2.30 -1.93
C LEU A 111 1.00 1.34 -2.05
N GLY A 112 2.21 1.88 -2.13
CA GLY A 112 3.42 1.09 -2.31
C GLY A 112 3.62 0.06 -1.19
N ASP A 113 3.30 0.41 0.04
CA ASP A 113 3.52 -0.46 1.20
C ASP A 113 2.39 -1.47 1.38
N VAL A 114 1.14 -1.07 1.12
CA VAL A 114 0.00 -1.99 1.11
C VAL A 114 0.15 -3.07 0.02
N VAL A 115 0.58 -2.68 -1.17
CA VAL A 115 0.79 -3.59 -2.30
C VAL A 115 1.95 -4.56 -2.03
N LYS A 116 3.05 -4.09 -1.43
CA LYS A 116 4.15 -4.95 -0.98
C LYS A 116 3.68 -5.96 0.06
N GLN A 117 2.90 -5.52 1.05
CA GLN A 117 2.39 -6.38 2.12
C GLN A 117 1.44 -7.47 1.57
N ALA A 118 0.58 -7.11 0.62
CA ALA A 118 -0.33 -8.05 -0.04
C ALA A 118 0.39 -9.07 -0.93
N GLY A 119 1.52 -8.70 -1.54
CA GLY A 119 2.35 -9.63 -2.33
C GLY A 119 3.00 -10.74 -1.48
N THR A 120 3.29 -10.46 -0.20
CA THR A 120 3.85 -11.43 0.75
C THR A 120 2.77 -12.35 1.36
N SER A 121 1.49 -12.03 1.18
CA SER A 121 0.35 -12.73 1.80
C SER A 121 -0.11 -14.02 1.06
N ALA A 122 0.50 -14.38 -0.06
CA ALA A 122 -0.01 -15.47 -0.91
C ALA A 122 0.50 -16.89 -0.56
N CYS A 123 1.34 -17.05 0.47
CA CYS A 123 1.70 -18.37 1.02
C CYS A 123 1.43 -18.43 2.51
N SER A 124 0.18 -18.62 2.90
CA SER A 124 -0.17 -19.14 4.21
C SER A 124 -1.28 -20.17 4.06
N GLU A 125 -0.88 -21.43 3.86
CA GLU A 125 -1.75 -22.56 4.17
C GLU A 125 -1.89 -22.65 5.69
N LYS A 126 -3.02 -22.14 6.16
CA LYS A 126 -3.84 -22.61 7.29
C LYS A 126 -3.19 -23.69 8.17
N SER A 127 -2.79 -23.30 9.38
CA SER A 127 -3.17 -24.10 10.55
C SER A 127 -3.41 -23.22 11.78
N THR A 128 -4.41 -23.67 12.51
CA THR A 128 -5.25 -23.04 13.52
C THR A 128 -4.58 -22.69 14.84
N LEU A 129 -5.04 -21.58 15.43
CA LEU A 129 -5.31 -21.35 16.86
C LEU A 129 -4.18 -21.58 17.87
N SER A 130 -3.72 -20.51 18.52
CA SER A 130 -4.02 -20.25 19.95
C SER A 130 -3.07 -19.17 20.50
N ALA A 131 -3.62 -18.29 21.32
CA ALA A 131 -2.91 -17.26 22.05
C ALA A 131 -1.78 -17.83 22.93
N GLY A 132 -0.68 -17.08 23.04
CA GLY A 132 0.38 -17.31 24.03
C GLY A 132 1.74 -16.83 23.56
N THR A 133 2.20 -15.72 24.14
CA THR A 133 3.59 -15.21 24.19
C THR A 133 4.70 -16.25 23.96
N ALA A 134 5.59 -16.02 22.98
CA ALA A 134 7.05 -16.22 23.09
C ALA A 134 7.76 -15.93 21.75
N GLU A 135 8.75 -15.05 21.81
CA GLU A 135 9.95 -14.96 20.95
C GLU A 135 9.79 -15.10 19.43
N ASP A 136 9.81 -13.93 18.78
CA ASP A 136 9.96 -13.72 17.33
C ASP A 136 11.33 -14.25 16.84
N ASP A 137 11.41 -15.57 16.64
CA ASP A 137 12.48 -16.27 15.94
C ASP A 137 12.14 -16.41 14.44
N GLY A 138 11.73 -15.29 13.84
CA GLY A 138 11.33 -15.20 12.44
C GLY A 138 12.52 -14.94 11.53
N ILE A 139 12.64 -15.72 10.44
CA ILE A 139 13.60 -15.45 9.36
C ILE A 139 13.22 -14.12 8.71
N TRP A 140 14.01 -13.09 8.97
CA TRP A 140 13.83 -11.75 8.46
C TRP A 140 14.50 -11.61 7.08
N THR A 141 13.85 -10.86 6.19
CA THR A 141 14.35 -10.65 4.81
C THR A 141 14.39 -9.16 4.50
N VAL A 142 15.53 -8.66 4.03
CA VAL A 142 15.75 -7.26 3.64
C VAL A 142 16.24 -7.21 2.20
N LEU A 143 15.70 -6.25 1.45
CA LEU A 143 16.13 -5.93 0.10
C LEU A 143 16.75 -4.54 0.09
N LEU A 144 18.03 -4.46 -0.26
CA LEU A 144 18.79 -3.21 -0.34
C LEU A 144 19.01 -2.83 -1.80
N HIS A 145 18.75 -1.58 -2.12
CA HIS A 145 19.08 -0.98 -3.41
C HIS A 145 20.46 -0.31 -3.35
N LEU A 146 21.32 -0.60 -4.33
CA LEU A 146 22.58 0.12 -4.54
C LEU A 146 22.52 0.92 -5.83
N ASP A 147 22.70 2.23 -5.71
CA ASP A 147 22.66 3.17 -6.83
C ASP A 147 23.85 3.00 -7.79
N HIS A 148 25.04 2.68 -7.25
CA HIS A 148 26.23 2.52 -8.07
C HIS A 148 27.28 1.63 -7.41
N MET A 149 27.86 0.71 -8.18
CA MET A 149 28.92 -0.19 -7.72
C MET A 149 30.21 0.07 -8.49
N ARG A 150 31.14 0.82 -7.87
CA ARG A 150 32.39 1.23 -8.52
C ARG A 150 33.35 0.07 -8.79
N ALA A 151 33.34 -0.97 -7.96
CA ALA A 151 34.26 -2.12 -8.07
C ALA A 151 33.57 -3.46 -7.78
N ARG A 152 32.80 -3.97 -8.76
CA ARG A 152 31.92 -5.16 -8.63
C ARG A 152 32.53 -6.34 -7.88
N ARG A 153 33.72 -6.79 -8.28
CA ARG A 153 34.39 -7.95 -7.63
C ARG A 153 34.75 -7.71 -6.16
N LYS A 154 35.10 -6.48 -5.77
CA LYS A 154 35.42 -6.16 -4.37
C LYS A 154 34.15 -6.12 -3.52
N TYR A 155 33.09 -5.49 -4.03
CA TYR A 155 31.80 -5.40 -3.34
C TYR A 155 31.16 -6.78 -3.15
N VAL A 156 31.15 -7.63 -4.18
CA VAL A 156 30.63 -9.00 -4.07
C VAL A 156 31.35 -9.76 -2.97
N LYS A 157 32.69 -9.74 -2.95
CA LYS A 157 33.49 -10.41 -1.92
C LYS A 157 33.22 -9.87 -0.51
N THR A 158 33.06 -8.55 -0.37
CA THR A 158 32.74 -7.93 0.92
C THR A 158 31.36 -8.34 1.41
N VAL A 159 30.35 -8.33 0.53
CA VAL A 159 28.98 -8.74 0.86
C VAL A 159 28.92 -10.24 1.19
N GLU A 160 29.58 -11.10 0.42
CA GLU A 160 29.71 -12.53 0.71
C GLU A 160 30.37 -12.80 2.06
N LYS A 161 31.43 -12.04 2.38
CA LYS A 161 32.09 -12.10 3.68
C LYS A 161 31.14 -11.69 4.81
N TRP A 162 30.44 -10.56 4.69
CA TRP A 162 29.46 -10.13 5.69
C TRP A 162 28.30 -11.12 5.85
N CYS A 163 27.82 -11.71 4.76
CA CYS A 163 26.77 -12.74 4.80
C CYS A 163 27.26 -13.97 5.56
N THR A 164 28.52 -14.37 5.35
CA THR A 164 29.13 -15.50 6.07
C THR A 164 29.33 -15.18 7.55
N ASP A 165 29.86 -14.00 7.87
CA ASP A 165 30.14 -13.54 9.24
C ASP A 165 28.84 -13.40 10.06
N LEU A 166 27.75 -12.94 9.43
CA LEU A 166 26.44 -12.74 10.07
C LEU A 166 25.49 -13.94 9.95
N LYS A 167 25.95 -15.07 9.39
CA LYS A 167 25.11 -16.26 9.06
C LYS A 167 23.84 -15.90 8.27
N LEU A 168 23.94 -14.94 7.37
CA LEU A 168 22.87 -14.50 6.49
C LEU A 168 23.00 -15.17 5.12
N THR A 169 21.87 -15.47 4.51
CA THR A 169 21.79 -15.88 3.11
C THR A 169 21.65 -14.62 2.26
N GLY A 170 22.70 -14.30 1.48
CA GLY A 170 22.74 -13.13 0.61
C GLY A 170 22.65 -13.48 -0.86
N ARG A 171 21.82 -12.77 -1.64
CA ARG A 171 21.82 -12.85 -3.11
C ARG A 171 21.89 -11.48 -3.75
N LEU A 172 22.88 -11.31 -4.62
CA LEU A 172 23.05 -10.09 -5.40
C LEU A 172 22.42 -10.24 -6.78
N MET A 173 21.48 -9.36 -7.10
CA MET A 173 20.78 -9.31 -8.39
C MET A 173 21.18 -8.05 -9.14
N PHE A 174 21.56 -8.21 -10.40
CA PHE A 174 21.91 -7.11 -11.29
C PHE A 174 20.88 -7.04 -12.42
N MET A 175 20.07 -5.98 -12.42
CA MET A 175 19.06 -5.72 -13.44
C MET A 175 19.38 -4.43 -14.17
N GLY A 176 20.27 -4.51 -15.14
CA GLY A 176 20.73 -3.35 -15.92
C GLY A 176 21.49 -2.35 -15.05
N LYS A 177 20.90 -1.16 -14.84
CA LYS A 177 21.48 -0.09 -13.97
C LYS A 177 21.17 -0.29 -12.49
N ILE A 178 20.22 -1.18 -12.15
CA ILE A 178 19.72 -1.40 -10.79
C ILE A 178 20.49 -2.58 -10.18
N ILE A 179 21.03 -2.38 -8.98
CA ILE A 179 21.75 -3.41 -8.22
C ILE A 179 21.00 -3.65 -6.92
N LEU A 180 20.57 -4.89 -6.67
CA LEU A 180 19.81 -5.27 -5.49
C LEU A 180 20.56 -6.32 -4.68
N ILE A 181 20.66 -6.14 -3.36
CA ILE A 181 21.13 -7.17 -2.42
C ILE A 181 19.92 -7.66 -1.63
N LEU A 182 19.58 -8.94 -1.77
CA LEU A 182 18.66 -9.64 -0.89
C LEU A 182 19.47 -10.25 0.26
N LEU A 183 19.10 -9.95 1.50
CA LEU A 183 19.66 -10.56 2.71
C LEU A 183 18.54 -11.24 3.48
N GLN A 184 18.74 -12.51 3.84
CA GLN A 184 17.78 -13.30 4.60
C GLN A 184 18.47 -13.97 5.79
N GLY A 185 17.88 -13.90 6.98
CA GLY A 185 18.42 -14.52 8.18
C GLY A 185 17.72 -14.04 9.44
N ASP A 186 18.27 -14.37 10.60
CA ASP A 186 17.64 -14.05 11.89
C ASP A 186 17.51 -12.53 12.10
N ARG A 187 16.38 -12.08 12.66
CA ARG A 187 16.11 -10.68 13.01
C ARG A 187 17.22 -10.06 13.86
N ARG A 188 17.88 -10.84 14.72
CA ARG A 188 19.02 -10.40 15.55
C ARG A 188 20.26 -10.06 14.73
N ASN A 189 20.42 -10.67 13.56
CA ASN A 189 21.57 -10.49 12.68
C ASN A 189 21.33 -9.42 11.61
N ILE A 190 20.05 -9.08 11.34
CA ILE A 190 19.69 -8.04 10.36
C ILE A 190 19.39 -6.69 11.01
N LYS A 191 18.88 -6.68 12.24
CA LYS A 191 18.74 -5.46 13.04
C LYS A 191 19.97 -5.29 13.92
N VAL A 192 20.93 -4.47 13.46
CA VAL A 192 21.97 -3.95 14.35
C VAL A 192 21.26 -3.09 15.39
N SER A 193 21.08 -3.62 16.59
CA SER A 193 20.76 -2.79 17.76
C SER A 193 21.92 -1.83 17.93
N GLY A 194 21.61 -0.53 17.90
CA GLY A 194 22.61 0.53 17.94
C GLY A 194 23.57 0.41 19.11
N ILE A 195 24.82 0.73 18.82
CA ILE A 195 25.72 1.43 19.72
C ILE A 195 26.01 2.77 19.05
#